data_AF-A0A2D8GC20-F1
#
_entry.id   AF-A0A2D8GC20-F1
#
_cell.length_a   1.000
_cell.length_b   1.000
_cell.length_c   1.000
_cell.angle_alpha   90.00
_cell.angle_beta   90.00
_cell.angle_gamma   90.00
#
_symmetry.space_group_name_H-M   'P 1'
#
loop_
_entity.id
_entity.type
_entity.pdbx_description
1 polymer ?
#
loop_
_entity_poly.entity_id
_entity_poly.type
_entity_poly.pdbx_seq_one_letter_code
_entity_poly.pdbx_strand_id
1 'polypeptide(L)'
;MFPAWWLLGVRNNEPPVQEEDEIICWPLPGSGEIDIMEHHGQYGGQTGCVGRSILPLGTCGEGGDWWTNQINLSTRLTDFNEYLLEWLDKDLIFRLNGKEVGRNIGIAEKLLEPMFAILNYAKISRDRMEGEWEMEIDWVNHEK
;
A
#
# COMPACT_ATOMS: atom_id res chain seq x y z
N MET A 1 11.96 7.02 1.74
CA MET A 1 10.68 7.75 1.71
C MET A 1 10.16 7.73 0.28
N PHE A 2 8.85 7.77 0.08
CA PHE A 2 8.25 7.63 -1.25
C PHE A 2 6.81 8.12 -1.25
N PRO A 3 6.28 8.59 -2.40
CA PRO A 3 4.85 8.86 -2.54
C PRO A 3 4.09 7.53 -2.49
N ALA A 4 2.95 7.56 -1.81
CA ALA A 4 2.10 6.40 -1.62
C ALA A 4 0.62 6.76 -1.75
N TRP A 5 -0.13 5.85 -2.36
CA TRP A 5 -1.58 5.84 -2.38
C TRP A 5 -2.07 4.46 -1.95
N TRP A 6 -2.82 4.40 -0.86
CA TRP A 6 -3.13 3.15 -0.18
C TRP A 6 -4.43 3.22 0.59
N LEU A 7 -4.94 2.06 0.97
CA LEU A 7 -6.15 1.85 1.76
C LEU A 7 -5.78 1.12 3.04
N LEU A 8 -6.33 1.56 4.17
CA LEU A 8 -6.09 0.95 5.47
C LEU A 8 -7.42 0.62 6.16
N GLY A 9 -7.51 -0.58 6.73
CA GLY A 9 -8.65 -1.02 7.52
C GLY A 9 -8.92 -0.13 8.73
N VAL A 10 -10.19 0.23 8.94
CA VAL A 10 -10.59 1.19 10.00
C VAL A 10 -10.37 0.66 11.43
N ARG A 11 -10.11 -0.64 11.62
CA ARG A 11 -9.83 -1.19 12.95
C ARG A 11 -8.34 -1.13 13.30
N ASN A 12 -7.59 -0.29 12.62
CA ASN A 12 -6.24 0.06 13.03
C ASN A 12 -6.30 1.03 14.23
N ASN A 13 -6.10 0.51 15.44
CA ASN A 13 -6.10 1.29 16.69
C ASN A 13 -4.83 1.01 17.48
N GLU A 14 -3.69 1.30 16.86
CA GLU A 14 -2.37 1.12 17.46
C GLU A 14 -1.75 2.48 17.76
N PRO A 15 -1.31 2.74 18.99
CA PRO A 15 -0.55 3.94 19.29
C PRO A 15 0.79 3.90 18.53
N PRO A 16 1.42 5.07 18.27
CA PRO A 16 2.79 5.10 17.79
C PRO A 16 3.70 4.33 18.74
N VAL A 17 4.69 3.61 18.20
CA VAL A 17 5.77 2.99 18.99
C VAL A 17 6.42 4.05 19.90
N GLN A 18 6.39 3.83 21.20
CA GLN A 18 7.00 4.72 22.21
C GLN A 18 8.33 4.18 22.72
N GLU A 19 8.44 2.85 22.88
CA GLU A 19 9.62 2.19 23.45
C GLU A 19 10.33 1.31 22.41
N GLU A 20 11.64 1.09 22.57
CA GLU A 20 12.43 0.31 21.60
C GLU A 20 12.03 -1.17 21.51
N ASP A 21 11.41 -1.72 22.55
CA ASP A 21 10.97 -3.11 22.67
C ASP A 21 9.44 -3.29 22.58
N GLU A 22 8.71 -2.24 22.17
CA GLU A 22 7.27 -2.33 21.94
C GLU A 22 6.96 -3.21 20.72
N ILE A 23 6.15 -4.25 20.94
CA ILE A 23 5.70 -5.13 19.87
C ILE A 23 4.32 -4.70 19.41
N ILE A 24 4.25 -4.28 18.15
CA ILE A 24 3.00 -3.98 17.45
C ILE A 24 2.46 -5.26 16.81
N CYS A 25 1.19 -5.60 17.05
CA CYS A 25 0.56 -6.83 16.55
C CYS A 25 -0.08 -6.68 15.16
N TRP A 26 0.43 -5.77 14.33
CA TRP A 26 -0.14 -5.45 13.03
C TRP A 26 0.31 -6.41 11.92
N PRO A 27 -0.56 -6.68 10.92
CA PRO A 27 -1.99 -6.37 10.89
C PRO A 27 -2.80 -7.41 11.66
N LEU A 28 -3.88 -6.96 12.30
CA LEU A 28 -4.93 -7.78 12.89
C LEU A 28 -6.14 -7.88 11.93
N PRO A 29 -7.06 -8.85 12.12
CA PRO A 29 -8.31 -8.88 11.36
C PRO A 29 -9.06 -7.55 11.44
N GLY A 30 -9.25 -6.89 10.29
CA GLY A 30 -9.90 -5.57 10.19
C GLY A 30 -8.93 -4.38 10.09
N SER A 31 -7.62 -4.62 10.12
CA SER A 31 -6.57 -3.63 9.88
C SER A 31 -5.70 -4.01 8.67
N GLY A 32 -6.27 -4.72 7.69
CA GLY A 32 -5.58 -5.03 6.44
C GLY A 32 -5.22 -3.76 5.67
N GLU A 33 -4.26 -3.91 4.77
CA GLU A 33 -3.73 -2.80 3.99
C GLU A 33 -3.68 -3.17 2.51
N ILE A 34 -3.99 -2.19 1.64
CA ILE A 34 -3.82 -2.32 0.20
C ILE A 34 -3.04 -1.11 -0.30
N ASP A 35 -1.83 -1.35 -0.75
CA ASP A 35 -1.02 -0.38 -1.47
C ASP A 35 -1.45 -0.35 -2.93
N ILE A 36 -2.15 0.70 -3.34
CA ILE A 36 -2.51 0.91 -4.75
C ILE A 36 -1.24 1.30 -5.52
N MET A 37 -0.40 2.13 -4.91
CA MET A 37 0.92 2.49 -5.39
C MET A 37 1.84 2.90 -4.24
N GLU A 38 3.06 2.36 -4.21
CA GLU A 38 4.18 2.87 -3.44
C GLU A 38 5.43 2.98 -4.32
N HIS A 39 5.91 4.21 -4.55
CA HIS A 39 7.06 4.45 -5.42
C HIS A 39 8.38 4.56 -4.65
N HIS A 40 8.86 3.45 -4.09
CA HIS A 40 10.15 3.28 -3.39
C HIS A 40 11.40 3.78 -4.15
N GLY A 41 11.28 4.09 -5.44
CA GLY A 41 12.38 4.61 -6.26
C GLY A 41 13.46 3.55 -6.43
N GLN A 42 14.74 3.91 -6.31
CA GLN A 42 15.83 2.93 -6.45
C GLN A 42 15.93 1.93 -5.28
N TYR A 43 15.22 2.16 -4.17
CA TYR A 43 15.25 1.31 -2.98
C TYR A 43 14.26 0.13 -3.04
N GLY A 44 13.33 0.11 -4.01
CA GLY A 44 12.24 -0.87 -4.10
C GLY A 44 12.52 -2.13 -4.93
N GLY A 45 13.77 -2.42 -5.31
CA GLY A 45 14.09 -3.54 -6.20
C GLY A 45 13.87 -3.20 -7.69
N GLN A 46 13.46 -4.20 -8.51
CA GLN A 46 13.58 -4.15 -9.98
C GLN A 46 12.75 -3.06 -10.69
N THR A 47 11.65 -2.57 -10.11
CA THR A 47 10.81 -1.51 -10.74
C THR A 47 10.70 -0.24 -9.90
N GLY A 48 10.99 -0.29 -8.60
CA GLY A 48 10.93 0.86 -7.72
C GLY A 48 9.52 1.40 -7.42
N CYS A 49 8.49 0.81 -8.01
CA CYS A 49 7.09 1.12 -7.78
C CYS A 49 6.29 -0.19 -7.72
N VAL A 50 5.43 -0.33 -6.71
CA VAL A 50 4.71 -1.57 -6.41
C VAL A 50 3.28 -1.29 -5.97
N GLY A 51 2.41 -2.27 -6.18
CA GLY A 51 1.10 -2.36 -5.53
C GLY A 51 0.94 -3.74 -4.88
N ARG A 52 0.18 -3.84 -3.80
CA ARG A 52 0.02 -5.09 -3.03
C ARG A 52 -1.15 -5.03 -2.06
N SER A 53 -1.57 -6.19 -1.59
CA SER A 53 -2.35 -6.35 -0.36
C SER A 53 -1.48 -6.96 0.74
N ILE A 54 -1.55 -6.39 1.94
CA ILE A 54 -0.84 -6.88 3.12
C ILE A 54 -1.86 -7.52 4.06
N LEU A 55 -1.63 -8.80 4.38
CA LEU A 55 -2.49 -9.61 5.25
C LEU A 55 -1.74 -10.08 6.50
N PRO A 56 -2.46 -10.41 7.59
CA PRO A 56 -1.86 -10.94 8.81
C PRO A 56 -1.10 -12.25 8.55
N LEU A 57 0.14 -12.35 9.05
CA LEU A 57 0.90 -13.61 9.07
C LEU A 57 0.41 -14.60 10.15
N GLY A 58 -0.40 -14.11 11.09
CA GLY A 58 -1.05 -14.92 12.12
C GLY A 58 -0.37 -14.92 13.49
N THR A 59 0.85 -14.36 13.58
CA THR A 59 1.59 -14.18 14.84
C THR A 59 1.79 -12.68 15.11
N CYS A 60 1.58 -12.25 16.36
CA CYS A 60 1.88 -10.86 16.74
C CYS A 60 3.39 -10.57 16.60
N GLY A 61 3.72 -9.40 16.06
CA GLY A 61 5.10 -8.93 15.91
C GLY A 61 5.82 -9.42 14.65
N GLU A 62 5.20 -10.30 13.85
CA GLU A 62 5.79 -10.75 12.57
C GLU A 62 5.45 -9.80 11.40
N GLY A 63 4.59 -8.81 11.63
CA GLY A 63 4.12 -7.91 10.59
C GLY A 63 3.08 -8.57 9.67
N GLY A 64 2.83 -7.91 8.54
CA GLY A 64 1.99 -8.46 7.48
C GLY A 64 2.79 -9.11 6.37
N ASP A 65 2.15 -9.99 5.60
CA ASP A 65 2.71 -10.54 4.38
C ASP A 65 2.75 -9.48 3.28
N TRP A 66 3.90 -8.81 3.16
CA TRP A 66 4.14 -7.73 2.19
C TRP A 66 4.70 -8.22 0.85
N TRP A 67 4.96 -9.53 0.69
CA TRP A 67 5.66 -10.09 -0.48
C TRP A 67 4.76 -10.93 -1.37
N THR A 68 3.93 -11.81 -0.81
CA THR A 68 3.18 -12.82 -1.59
C THR A 68 2.28 -12.20 -2.65
N ASN A 69 1.68 -11.05 -2.34
CA ASN A 69 0.74 -10.35 -3.20
C ASN A 69 1.34 -9.14 -3.91
N GLN A 70 2.67 -9.00 -3.91
CA GLN A 70 3.33 -7.86 -4.53
C GLN A 70 3.25 -7.92 -6.06
N ILE A 71 2.87 -6.80 -6.66
CA ILE A 71 2.82 -6.57 -8.10
C ILE A 71 3.79 -5.43 -8.43
N ASN A 72 4.63 -5.64 -9.44
CA ASN A 72 5.54 -4.61 -9.92
C ASN A 72 4.80 -3.64 -10.84
N LEU A 73 4.79 -2.36 -10.48
CA LEU A 73 4.27 -1.27 -11.31
C LEU A 73 5.45 -0.65 -12.05
N SER A 74 5.52 -0.88 -13.36
CA SER A 74 6.63 -0.38 -14.18
C SER A 74 6.42 1.09 -14.55
N THR A 75 6.68 2.01 -13.61
CA THR A 75 6.51 3.46 -13.80
C THR A 75 7.79 4.24 -13.54
N ARG A 76 7.89 5.45 -14.10
CA ARG A 76 8.91 6.43 -13.73
C ARG A 76 8.30 7.43 -12.75
N LEU A 77 9.05 7.78 -11.71
CA LEU A 77 8.62 8.71 -10.65
C LEU A 77 8.22 10.09 -11.20
N THR A 78 8.78 10.50 -12.34
CA THR A 78 8.60 11.81 -12.95
C THR A 78 7.40 11.90 -13.89
N ASP A 79 6.68 10.80 -14.12
CA ASP A 79 5.56 10.75 -15.05
C ASP A 79 4.24 10.73 -14.29
N PHE A 80 3.24 11.47 -14.77
CA PHE A 80 1.85 11.23 -14.39
C PHE A 80 1.42 9.84 -14.89
N ASN A 81 0.86 9.05 -13.97
CA ASN A 81 0.33 7.73 -14.25
C ASN A 81 -1.02 7.58 -13.58
N GLU A 82 -1.92 6.85 -14.22
CA GLU A 82 -3.19 6.45 -13.63
C GLU A 82 -3.01 5.09 -12.96
N TYR A 83 -3.19 5.05 -11.64
CA TYR A 83 -3.24 3.81 -10.87
C TYR A 83 -4.70 3.52 -10.55
N LEU A 84 -5.10 2.25 -10.62
CA LEU A 84 -6.47 1.87 -10.32
C LEU A 84 -6.49 0.51 -9.64
N LEU A 85 -7.28 0.42 -8.57
CA LEU A 85 -7.60 -0.80 -7.86
C LEU A 85 -9.08 -1.12 -8.08
N GLU A 86 -9.34 -2.33 -8.56
CA GLU A 86 -10.68 -2.81 -8.90
C GLU A 86 -10.98 -4.08 -8.10
N TRP A 87 -12.12 -4.10 -7.42
CA TRP A 87 -12.69 -5.35 -6.88
C TRP A 87 -13.42 -6.07 -8.02
N LEU A 88 -12.93 -7.25 -8.39
CA LEU A 88 -13.61 -8.13 -9.33
C LEU A 88 -13.88 -9.48 -8.68
N ASP A 89 -15.14 -9.74 -8.35
CA ASP A 89 -15.58 -10.90 -7.58
C ASP A 89 -14.78 -11.06 -6.26
N LYS A 90 -13.82 -11.99 -6.24
CA LYS A 90 -12.99 -12.33 -5.08
C LYS A 90 -11.56 -11.78 -5.19
N ASP A 91 -11.25 -11.14 -6.31
CA ASP A 91 -9.91 -10.71 -6.66
C ASP A 91 -9.76 -9.20 -6.54
N LEU A 92 -8.54 -8.76 -6.26
CA LEU A 92 -8.12 -7.37 -6.42
C LEU A 92 -7.32 -7.24 -7.71
N ILE A 93 -7.76 -6.38 -8.62
CA ILE A 93 -7.10 -6.12 -9.90
C ILE A 93 -6.38 -4.77 -9.82
N PHE A 94 -5.11 -4.79 -10.18
CA PHE A 94 -4.28 -3.60 -10.27
C PHE A 94 -4.13 -3.21 -11.74
N ARG A 95 -4.51 -1.97 -12.04
CA ARG A 95 -4.32 -1.39 -13.37
C ARG A 95 -3.37 -0.21 -13.31
N LEU A 96 -2.57 -0.09 -14.36
CA LEU A 96 -1.68 1.02 -14.62
C LEU A 96 -1.98 1.54 -16.02
N ASN A 97 -2.39 2.81 -16.12
CA ASN A 97 -2.75 3.47 -17.37
C ASN A 97 -3.78 2.62 -18.17
N GLY A 98 -4.86 2.22 -17.50
CA GLY A 98 -5.94 1.37 -18.05
C GLY A 98 -5.60 -0.11 -18.25
N LYS A 99 -4.34 -0.53 -18.16
CA LYS A 99 -3.92 -1.93 -18.38
C LYS A 99 -3.85 -2.71 -17.08
N GLU A 100 -4.44 -3.90 -17.03
CA GLU A 100 -4.21 -4.85 -15.93
C GLU A 100 -2.73 -5.27 -15.89
N VAL A 101 -2.08 -4.97 -14.77
CA VAL A 101 -0.65 -5.26 -14.53
C VAL A 101 -0.42 -6.30 -13.45
N GLY A 102 -1.45 -6.60 -12.65
CA GLY A 102 -1.42 -7.70 -11.71
C GLY A 102 -2.75 -7.92 -11.02
N ARG A 103 -2.82 -9.04 -10.30
CA ARG A 103 -4.04 -9.49 -9.63
C ARG A 103 -3.69 -10.23 -8.36
N ASN A 104 -4.35 -9.88 -7.26
CA ASN A 104 -4.30 -10.66 -6.02
C ASN A 104 -5.54 -11.55 -5.94
N ILE A 105 -5.34 -12.85 -6.17
CA ILE A 105 -6.42 -13.83 -6.34
C ILE A 105 -7.04 -14.19 -4.97
N GLY A 106 -8.36 -14.06 -4.85
CA GLY A 106 -9.11 -14.43 -3.64
C GLY A 106 -8.88 -13.52 -2.43
N ILE A 107 -8.20 -12.38 -2.60
CA ILE A 107 -7.86 -11.48 -1.49
C ILE A 107 -9.03 -10.59 -1.09
N ALA A 108 -9.90 -10.21 -2.02
CA ALA A 108 -11.02 -9.32 -1.71
C ALA A 108 -11.94 -9.91 -0.62
N GLU A 109 -12.13 -11.24 -0.59
CA GLU A 109 -12.94 -11.92 0.44
C GLU A 109 -12.30 -11.92 1.83
N LYS A 110 -11.00 -11.60 1.92
CA LYS A 110 -10.26 -11.54 3.19
C LYS A 110 -10.26 -10.14 3.80
N LEU A 111 -10.56 -9.13 2.99
CA LEU A 111 -10.61 -7.71 3.37
C LEU A 111 -12.08 -7.28 3.47
N LEU A 112 -12.71 -7.63 4.59
CA LEU A 112 -14.16 -7.43 4.81
C LEU A 112 -14.46 -6.14 5.60
N GLU A 113 -13.43 -5.50 6.11
CA GLU A 113 -13.53 -4.25 6.85
C GLU A 113 -13.78 -3.05 5.94
N PRO A 114 -14.48 -2.01 6.44
CA PRO A 114 -14.37 -0.68 5.86
C PRO A 114 -12.91 -0.22 5.88
N MET A 115 -12.50 0.48 4.82
CA MET A 115 -11.16 1.04 4.70
C MET A 115 -11.24 2.55 4.46
N PHE A 116 -10.19 3.26 4.83
CA PHE A 116 -10.02 4.68 4.49
C PHE A 116 -8.81 4.84 3.58
N ALA A 117 -8.90 5.81 2.65
CA ALA A 117 -7.83 6.10 1.71
C ALA A 117 -6.82 7.07 2.31
N ILE A 118 -5.54 6.82 2.01
CA ILE A 118 -4.41 7.64 2.45
C ILE A 118 -3.58 7.99 1.21
N LEU A 119 -3.24 9.27 1.10
CA LEU A 119 -2.35 9.84 0.09
C LEU A 119 -1.28 10.64 0.83
N ASN A 120 -0.04 10.17 0.81
CA ASN A 120 1.03 10.76 1.59
C ASN A 120 2.41 10.49 0.99
N TYR A 121 3.42 11.10 1.61
CA TYR A 121 4.78 10.54 1.60
C TYR A 121 4.94 9.59 2.77
N ALA A 122 5.23 8.33 2.49
CA ALA A 122 5.58 7.34 3.49
C ALA A 122 7.09 7.37 3.80
N LYS A 123 7.45 7.07 5.05
CA LYS A 123 8.82 7.15 5.57
C LYS A 123 9.17 5.88 6.32
N ILE A 124 10.06 5.08 5.72
CA ILE A 124 10.52 3.79 6.26
C ILE A 124 11.93 3.83 6.87
N SER A 125 12.63 4.97 6.76
CA SER A 125 13.99 5.14 7.31
C SER A 125 14.03 6.24 8.38
N ARG A 126 15.10 6.25 9.17
CA ARG A 126 15.37 7.29 10.20
C ARG A 126 15.89 8.60 9.59
N ASP A 127 16.18 8.63 8.30
CA ASP A 127 16.74 9.80 7.60
C ASP A 127 15.80 11.02 7.70
N ARG A 128 16.37 12.22 7.60
CA ARG A 128 15.59 13.46 7.63
C ARG A 128 14.98 13.76 6.27
N MET A 129 13.84 14.44 6.27
CA MET A 129 13.31 15.10 5.07
C MET A 129 14.07 16.42 4.90
N GLU A 130 14.91 16.52 3.87
CA GLU A 130 15.63 17.74 3.52
C GLU A 130 15.17 18.23 2.15
N GLY A 131 15.08 19.55 1.97
CA GLY A 131 14.61 20.16 0.71
C GLY A 131 13.10 20.14 0.51
N GLU A 132 12.68 20.38 -0.73
CA GLU A 132 11.28 20.38 -1.16
C GLU A 132 10.89 19.01 -1.72
N TRP A 133 9.69 18.56 -1.37
CA TRP A 133 9.13 17.28 -1.78
C TRP A 133 7.71 17.52 -2.28
N GLU A 134 7.47 17.19 -3.55
CA GLU A 134 6.22 17.48 -4.24
C GLU A 134 5.62 16.23 -4.88
N MET A 135 4.39 15.92 -4.46
CA MET A 135 3.55 14.90 -5.05
C MET A 135 2.32 15.61 -5.61
N GLU A 136 2.21 15.61 -6.93
CA GLU A 136 1.07 16.19 -7.64
C GLU A 136 -0.01 15.12 -7.85
N ILE A 137 -1.24 15.46 -7.51
CA ILE A 137 -2.42 14.61 -7.69
C ILE A 137 -3.43 15.41 -8.50
N ASP A 138 -3.63 15.00 -9.75
CA ASP A 138 -4.60 15.65 -10.64
C ASP A 138 -6.03 15.36 -10.18
N TRP A 139 -6.34 14.08 -9.89
CA TRP A 139 -7.64 13.68 -9.38
C TRP A 139 -7.58 12.38 -8.58
N VAL A 140 -8.61 12.15 -7.78
CA VAL A 140 -8.92 10.89 -7.11
C VAL A 140 -10.38 10.59 -7.36
N ASN A 141 -10.69 9.39 -7.85
CA ASN A 141 -12.04 8.96 -8.15
C ASN A 141 -12.35 7.66 -7.41
N HIS A 142 -13.60 7.50 -7.01
CA HIS A 142 -14.14 6.27 -6.44
C HIS A 142 -15.53 6.03 -7.03
N GLU A 143 -15.68 4.90 -7.70
CA GLU A 143 -16.93 4.48 -8.35
C GLU A 143 -17.48 3.23 -7.67
N LYS A 144 -18.79 3.01 -7.81
CA LYS A 144 -19.52 1.89 -7.23
C LYS A 144 -20.10 1.00 -8.31
#